data_AF-A0A5N4ECR2-F1
#
_entry.id   AF-A0A5N4ECR2-F1
#
_cell.length_a   1.000
_cell.length_b   1.000
_cell.length_c   1.000
_cell.angle_alpha   90.00
_cell.angle_beta   90.00
_cell.angle_gamma   90.00
#
_symmetry.space_group_name_H-M   'P 1'
#
loop_
_entity.id
_entity.type
_entity.pdbx_description
1 polymer ?
#
loop_
_entity_poly.entity_id
_entity_poly.type
_entity_poly.pdbx_seq_one_letter_code
_entity_poly.pdbx_strand_id
1 'polypeptide(L)' 'MVADLDDEFADLVLGKFSENFDLLPAEKLQTAIRRVTLAQTAVPVLCGSALKNKGVQPLLDAITMYLPSPEERNYEFL' A
#
# COMPACT_ATOMS: atom_id res chain seq x y z
N MET A 1 -3.18 -12.20 1.14
CA MET A 1 -2.40 -11.50 0.08
C MET A 1 -3.11 -10.19 -0.25
N VAL A 2 -2.44 -9.18 -0.82
CA VAL A 2 -3.09 -7.90 -1.17
C VAL A 2 -4.32 -8.09 -2.06
N ALA A 3 -4.26 -9.03 -3.02
CA ALA A 3 -5.40 -9.37 -3.88
C ALA A 3 -6.60 -9.98 -3.14
N ASP A 4 -6.43 -10.53 -1.93
CA ASP A 4 -7.55 -11.04 -1.13
C ASP A 4 -8.32 -9.91 -0.42
N LEU A 5 -7.75 -8.70 -0.41
CA LEU A 5 -8.24 -7.54 0.33
C LEU A 5 -8.59 -6.36 -0.59
N ASP A 6 -8.27 -6.46 -1.87
CA ASP A 6 -8.44 -5.40 -2.87
C ASP A 6 -8.90 -6.01 -4.20
N ASP A 7 -10.22 -5.98 -4.42
CA ASP A 7 -10.87 -6.58 -5.59
C ASP A 7 -10.37 -5.94 -6.91
N GLU A 8 -10.11 -4.62 -6.91
CA GLU A 8 -9.59 -3.91 -8.08
C GLU A 8 -8.20 -4.46 -8.49
N PHE A 9 -7.34 -4.73 -7.52
CA PHE A 9 -6.03 -5.33 -7.76
C PHE A 9 -6.14 -6.80 -8.18
N ALA A 10 -7.07 -7.56 -7.59
CA ALA A 10 -7.34 -8.94 -7.99
C ALA A 10 -7.77 -9.03 -9.46
N ASP A 11 -8.74 -8.22 -9.87
CA ASP A 11 -9.24 -8.14 -11.24
C ASP A 11 -8.15 -7.69 -12.22
N LEU A 12 -7.31 -6.73 -11.83
CA LEU A 12 -6.19 -6.27 -12.65
C LEU A 12 -5.19 -7.40 -12.93
N VAL A 13 -4.84 -8.17 -11.90
CA VAL A 13 -3.87 -9.26 -11.99
C VAL A 13 -4.44 -10.45 -12.76
N LEU A 14 -5.68 -10.86 -12.47
CA LEU A 14 -6.34 -11.99 -13.12
C LEU A 14 -6.84 -11.68 -14.53
N GLY A 15 -7.04 -10.41 -14.86
CA GLY A 15 -7.44 -9.97 -16.20
C GLY A 15 -6.24 -9.57 -17.04
N LYS A 16 -5.67 -8.38 -16.77
CA LYS A 16 -4.71 -7.74 -17.68
C LYS A 16 -3.32 -8.38 -17.65
N PHE A 17 -2.94 -8.99 -16.54
CA PHE A 17 -1.58 -9.50 -16.32
C PHE A 17 -1.52 -11.01 -16.09
N SER A 18 -2.60 -11.76 -16.37
CA SER A 18 -2.70 -13.20 -16.09
C SER A 18 -1.69 -14.05 -16.87
N GLU A 19 -1.31 -13.60 -18.07
CA GLU A 19 -0.35 -14.31 -18.93
C GLU A 19 1.11 -14.01 -18.55
N ASN A 20 1.37 -12.82 -18.01
CA ASN A 20 2.71 -12.41 -17.62
C ASN A 20 2.67 -11.37 -16.48
N PHE A 21 2.90 -11.84 -15.26
CA PHE A 21 2.93 -11.00 -14.07
C PHE A 21 4.14 -10.07 -14.00
N ASP A 22 5.24 -10.35 -14.71
CA ASP A 22 6.45 -9.51 -14.71
C ASP A 22 6.21 -8.13 -15.35
N LEU A 23 5.13 -8.00 -16.14
CA LEU A 23 4.71 -6.74 -16.74
C LEU A 23 3.86 -5.87 -15.79
N LEU A 24 3.46 -6.39 -14.62
CA LEU A 24 2.64 -5.66 -13.67
C LEU A 24 3.44 -4.48 -13.08
N PRO A 25 3.02 -3.22 -13.30
CA PRO A 25 3.74 -2.08 -12.76
C PRO A 25 3.66 -2.05 -11.22
N ALA A 26 4.78 -1.73 -10.57
CA ALA A 26 4.87 -1.68 -9.12
C ALA A 26 3.88 -0.67 -8.51
N GLU A 27 3.60 0.43 -9.22
CA GLU A 27 2.67 1.48 -8.81
C GLU A 27 1.24 0.94 -8.61
N LYS A 28 0.86 -0.10 -9.35
CA LYS A 28 -0.46 -0.75 -9.20
C LYS A 28 -0.57 -1.47 -7.86
N LEU A 29 0.48 -2.19 -7.46
CA LEU A 29 0.55 -2.80 -6.14
C LEU A 29 0.62 -1.75 -5.04
N GLN A 30 1.40 -0.68 -5.22
CA GLN A 30 1.49 0.42 -4.25
C GLN A 30 0.12 1.09 -4.03
N THR A 31 -0.65 1.31 -5.10
CA THR A 31 -1.99 1.89 -5.02
C THR A 31 -2.95 0.96 -4.27
N ALA A 32 -2.88 -0.35 -4.52
CA ALA A 32 -3.66 -1.34 -3.78
C ALA A 32 -3.29 -1.38 -2.29
N ILE A 33 -1.99 -1.35 -1.96
CA ILE A 33 -1.51 -1.26 -0.56
C ILE A 33 -2.06 -0.01 0.13
N ARG A 34 -2.07 1.15 -0.56
CA ARG A 34 -2.67 2.37 -0.01
C ARG A 34 -4.16 2.19 0.27
N ARG A 35 -4.94 1.65 -0.65
CA ARG A 35 -6.39 1.42 -0.46
C ARG A 35 -6.68 0.54 0.75
N VAL A 36 -6.00 -0.59 0.89
CA VAL A 36 -6.19 -1.49 2.05
C VAL A 36 -5.68 -0.88 3.37
N THR A 37 -4.69 0.02 3.30
CA THR A 37 -4.22 0.79 4.46
C THR A 37 -5.26 1.82 4.90
N LEU A 38 -5.84 2.57 3.96
CA LEU A 38 -6.89 3.56 4.23
C LEU A 38 -8.18 2.89 4.74
N ALA A 39 -8.52 1.71 4.22
CA ALA A 39 -9.64 0.90 4.67
C ALA A 39 -9.38 0.19 6.01
N GLN A 40 -8.15 0.28 6.54
CA GLN A 40 -7.73 -0.40 7.78
C GLN A 40 -7.90 -1.93 7.75
N THR A 41 -7.90 -2.54 6.57
CA THR A 41 -8.02 -4.00 6.38
C THR A 41 -6.66 -4.70 6.36
N ALA A 42 -5.58 -3.94 6.15
CA ALA A 42 -4.21 -4.40 6.28
C ALA A 42 -3.29 -3.30 6.82
N VAL A 43 -2.13 -3.72 7.35
CA VAL A 43 -1.09 -2.81 7.84
C VAL A 43 0.23 -3.14 7.15
N PRO A 44 0.80 -2.22 6.34
CA PRO A 44 2.09 -2.44 5.70
C PRO A 44 3.21 -2.46 6.77
N VAL A 45 3.99 -3.53 6.80
CA VAL A 45 5.10 -3.71 7.74
C VAL A 45 6.43 -3.50 7.01
N LEU A 46 7.25 -2.60 7.55
CA LEU A 46 8.61 -2.35 7.07
C LEU A 46 9.63 -2.75 8.15
N CYS A 47 10.83 -3.14 7.71
CA CYS A 47 11.93 -3.50 8.59
C CYS A 47 13.03 -2.42 8.57
N GLY A 48 13.59 -2.10 9.73
CA GLY A 48 14.65 -1.10 9.86
C GLY A 48 15.30 -1.09 11.24
N SER A 49 16.31 -0.24 11.40
CA SER A 49 16.99 0.00 12.67
C SER A 49 17.31 1.49 12.78
N ALA A 50 16.44 2.24 13.47
CA ALA A 50 16.62 3.67 13.69
C ALA A 50 17.97 3.99 14.36
N LEU A 51 18.37 3.21 15.37
CA LEU A 51 19.66 3.37 16.06
C LEU A 51 20.88 3.29 15.13
N LYS A 52 20.77 2.53 14.03
CA LYS A 52 21.85 2.33 13.04
C LYS A 52 21.62 3.14 11.75
N ASN A 53 20.63 4.03 11.74
CA ASN A 53 20.23 4.81 10.56
C ASN A 53 19.90 3.95 9.33
N LYS A 54 19.31 2.77 9.53
CA LYS A 54 18.90 1.86 8.43
C LYS A 54 17.38 1.86 8.28
N GLY A 55 16.90 2.13 7.07
CA GLY A 55 15.45 2.10 6.75
C GLY A 55 14.69 3.39 7.07
N VAL A 56 15.37 4.45 7.53
CA VAL A 56 14.71 5.74 7.85
C VAL A 56 14.12 6.39 6.60
N GLN A 57 14.88 6.46 5.50
CA GLN A 57 14.38 7.02 4.24
C GLN A 57 13.22 6.20 3.65
N PRO A 58 13.34 4.86 3.49
CA PRO A 58 12.21 4.04 3.06
C PRO A 58 10.95 4.17 3.94
N LEU A 59 11.12 4.37 5.25
CA LEU A 59 9.99 4.63 6.15
C LEU A 59 9.31 5.97 5.83
N LEU A 60 10.09 7.03 5.60
CA LEU A 60 9.55 8.35 5.22
C LEU A 60 8.82 8.31 3.88
N ASP A 61 9.36 7.57 2.91
CA ASP A 61 8.69 7.36 1.63
C ASP A 61 7.38 6.57 1.81
N ALA A 62 7.38 5.52 2.65
CA ALA A 62 6.18 4.74 2.93
C ALA A 62 5.07 5.57 3.61
N ILE A 63 5.44 6.54 4.45
CA ILE A 63 4.48 7.46 5.08
C ILE A 63 3.73 8.24 4.00
N THR A 64 4.43 8.83 3.04
CA THR A 64 3.80 9.63 1.97
C THR A 64 3.02 8.75 1.00
N MET A 65 3.49 7.54 0.72
CA MET A 65 2.81 6.59 -0.16
C MET A 65 1.52 6.03 0.43
N TYR A 66 1.51 5.62 1.71
CA TYR A 66 0.45 4.75 2.23
C TYR A 66 -0.43 5.37 3.32
N LEU A 67 0.04 6.37 4.07
CA LEU A 67 -0.79 6.96 5.13
C LEU A 67 -1.81 7.97 4.60
N PRO A 68 -2.96 8.13 5.28
CA PRO A 68 -3.95 9.14 4.93
C PRO A 68 -3.40 10.54 5.17
N SER A 69 -3.74 11.44 4.25
CA SER A 69 -3.72 12.87 4.49
C SER A 69 -4.85 13.27 5.45
N PRO A 70 -4.80 14.47 6.06
CA PRO A 70 -5.83 14.94 6.99
C PRO A 70 -7.25 14.93 6.40
N GLU A 71 -7.39 15.23 5.11
CA GLU A 71 -8.68 15.26 4.39
C GLU A 71 -9.28 13.87 4.16
N GLU A 72 -8.45 12.82 4.19
CA GLU A 72 -8.90 11.43 4.03
C GLU A 72 -9.34 10.80 5.35
N ARG A 73 -9.28 11.53 6.47
CA ARG A 73 -9.82 11.06 7.76
C ARG A 73 -11.18 11.67 8.06
N ASN A 74 -12.14 10.79 8.38
CA ASN A 74 -13.38 11.20 9.03
C ASN A 74 -13.13 11.41 10.51
N TYR A 75 -13.25 12.66 10.97
CA TYR A 75 -13.24 12.99 12.39
C TYR A 75 -14.67 12.89 12.91
N GLU A 76 -15.14 11.69 13.28
CA GLU A 76 -16.51 11.50 13.81
C GLU A 76 -16.77 12.24 15.14
N PHE A 77 -15.75 12.88 15.71
CA PHE A 77 -15.80 13.62 16.97
C PHE A 77 -15.53 15.14 16.82
N LEU A 78 -15.44 15.64 15.57
CA LEU A 78 -15.45 17.06 15.22
C LEU A 78 -16.75 17.37 14.45
#